data_AF-A0A413RZZ2-F1
#
_entry.id   AF-A0A413RZZ2-F1
#
_cell.length_a   1.000
_cell.length_b   1.000
_cell.length_c   1.000
_cell.angle_alpha   90.00
_cell.angle_beta   90.00
_cell.angle_gamma   90.00
#
_symmetry.space_group_name_H-M   'P 1'
#
loop_
_entity.id
_entity.type
_entity.pdbx_description
1 polymer ?
#
loop_
_entity_poly.entity_id
_entity_poly.type
_entity_poly.pdbx_seq_one_letter_code
_entity_poly.pdbx_strand_id
1 'polypeptide(L)'
;MRLIDADITIKELNDKIARLDAKQQIYMENGLISIADSMAKKIELCIECRELLEHQPTAYDVDKVVEQLGKKQNNKGFGGTIQEIFYDLGLENAIEIVKGGGIDGNTNT
;
A
#
# COMPACT_ATOMS: atom_id res chain seq x y z
N MET A 1 0.12 4.60 -1.55
CA MET A 1 1.46 4.00 -1.38
C MET A 1 1.52 3.32 -0.04
N ARG A 2 1.47 1.99 0.04
CA ARG A 2 1.57 1.31 1.35
C ARG A 2 3.04 1.13 1.73
N LEU A 3 3.32 0.91 3.02
CA LEU A 3 4.66 0.50 3.45
C LEU A 3 5.00 -0.83 2.77
N ILE A 4 6.22 -0.98 2.24
CA ILE A 4 6.69 -2.20 1.57
C ILE A 4 6.49 -3.44 2.48
N ASP A 5 6.69 -3.26 3.79
CA ASP A 5 6.49 -4.30 4.79
C ASP A 5 5.01 -4.75 4.91
N ALA A 6 4.05 -3.86 4.62
CA ALA A 6 2.63 -4.21 4.61
C ALA A 6 2.27 -5.12 3.43
N ASP A 7 2.86 -4.91 2.24
CA ASP A 7 2.60 -5.76 1.07
C ASP A 7 3.14 -7.19 1.28
N ILE A 8 4.31 -7.34 1.92
CA ILE A 8 4.84 -8.65 2.34
C ILE A 8 3.87 -9.32 3.33
N THR A 9 3.41 -8.57 4.33
CA THR A 9 2.49 -9.09 5.36
C THR A 9 1.14 -9.49 4.76
N ILE A 10 0.60 -8.71 3.81
CA ILE A 10 -0.63 -9.04 3.07
C ILE A 10 -0.46 -10.35 2.29
N LYS A 11 0.69 -10.57 1.66
CA LYS A 11 0.99 -11.84 0.97
C LYS A 11 1.00 -13.01 1.94
N GLU A 12 1.66 -12.88 3.09
CA GLU A 12 1.69 -13.92 4.12
C GLU A 12 0.28 -14.23 4.67
N LEU A 13 -0.57 -13.22 4.84
CA LEU A 13 -1.96 -13.39 5.23
C LEU A 13 -2.77 -14.15 4.18
N ASN A 14 -2.59 -13.84 2.90
CA ASN A 14 -3.26 -14.55 1.81
C ASN A 14 -2.86 -16.03 1.77
N ASP A 15 -1.56 -16.33 1.89
CA ASP A 15 -1.07 -17.71 1.96
C ASP A 15 -1.64 -18.45 3.18
N LYS A 16 -1.79 -17.76 4.31
CA LYS A 16 -2.36 -18.32 5.54
C LYS A 16 -3.86 -18.58 5.39
N ILE A 17 -4.62 -17.66 4.78
CA ILE A 17 -6.05 -17.81 4.50
C ILE A 17 -6.27 -19.05 3.63
N ALA A 18 -5.54 -19.19 2.52
CA ALA A 18 -5.66 -20.34 1.63
C ALA A 18 -5.39 -21.68 2.35
N ARG A 19 -4.38 -21.72 3.22
CA ARG A 19 -4.07 -22.93 4.03
C ARG A 19 -5.16 -23.24 5.05
N LEU A 20 -5.76 -22.23 5.66
CA LEU A 20 -6.84 -22.41 6.64
C LEU A 20 -8.13 -22.87 5.96
N ASP A 21 -8.46 -22.28 4.80
CA ASP A 21 -9.61 -22.63 3.98
C ASP A 21 -9.56 -24.09 3.51
N ALA A 22 -8.41 -24.52 2.97
CA ALA A 22 -8.19 -25.92 2.60
C ALA A 22 -8.38 -26.89 3.79
N LYS A 23 -7.92 -26.51 4.99
CA LYS A 23 -8.12 -27.33 6.20
C LYS A 23 -9.57 -27.33 6.66
N GLN A 24 -10.25 -26.19 6.59
CA GLN A 24 -11.67 -26.07 6.94
C GLN A 24 -12.50 -27.02 6.06
N GLN A 25 -12.26 -27.03 4.75
CA GLN A 25 -12.93 -27.92 3.81
C GLN A 25 -12.77 -29.39 4.18
N ILE A 26 -11.53 -29.82 4.51
CA ILE A 26 -11.25 -31.19 4.99
C ILE A 26 -12.05 -31.51 6.27
N TYR A 27 -12.15 -30.58 7.22
CA TYR A 27 -12.92 -30.81 8.44
C TYR A 27 -14.43 -30.87 8.18
N MET A 28 -14.95 -30.07 7.25
CA MET A 28 -16.36 -30.15 6.83
C MET A 28 -16.68 -31.49 6.19
N GLU A 29 -15.82 -31.98 5.28
CA GLU A 29 -15.97 -33.27 4.62
C GLU A 29 -15.95 -34.45 5.60
N ASN A 30 -15.17 -34.34 6.68
CA ASN A 30 -15.08 -35.35 7.74
C ASN A 30 -16.15 -35.19 8.84
N GLY A 31 -17.10 -34.25 8.70
CA GLY A 31 -18.15 -34.00 9.70
C GLY A 31 -17.66 -33.39 11.01
N LEU A 32 -16.43 -32.87 11.05
CA LEU A 32 -15.80 -32.24 12.22
C LEU A 32 -16.20 -30.75 12.31
N ILE A 33 -17.51 -30.50 12.40
CA ILE A 33 -18.12 -29.16 12.26
C ILE A 33 -17.56 -28.15 13.27
N SER A 34 -17.37 -28.53 14.53
CA SER A 34 -16.83 -27.61 15.56
C SER A 34 -15.41 -27.13 15.26
N ILE A 35 -14.59 -27.97 14.61
CA ILE A 35 -13.23 -27.62 14.19
C ILE A 35 -13.29 -26.73 12.94
N ALA A 36 -14.18 -27.06 11.99
CA ALA A 36 -14.41 -26.23 10.82
C ALA A 36 -14.88 -24.81 11.20
N ASP A 37 -15.80 -24.68 12.15
CA ASP A 37 -16.26 -23.39 12.68
C ASP A 37 -15.13 -22.60 13.35
N SER A 38 -14.25 -23.28 14.08
CA SER A 38 -13.07 -22.65 14.67
C SER A 38 -12.10 -22.13 13.61
N MET A 39 -11.95 -22.84 12.49
CA MET A 39 -11.13 -22.39 11.37
C MET A 39 -11.77 -21.22 10.62
N ALA A 40 -13.10 -21.24 10.42
CA ALA A 40 -13.84 -20.13 9.83
C ALA A 40 -13.57 -18.81 10.58
N LYS A 41 -13.66 -18.84 11.91
CA LYS A 41 -13.33 -17.68 12.77
C LYS A 41 -11.89 -17.18 12.60
N LYS A 42 -10.94 -18.09 12.38
CA LYS A 42 -9.53 -17.71 12.12
C LYS A 42 -9.36 -17.08 10.74
N ILE A 43 -10.09 -17.57 9.75
CA ILE A 43 -10.10 -17.01 8.39
C ILE A 43 -10.67 -15.59 8.43
N GLU A 44 -11.81 -15.39 9.09
CA GLU A 44 -12.44 -14.08 9.31
C GLU A 44 -11.45 -13.07 9.92
N LEU A 45 -10.78 -13.45 11.01
CA LEU A 45 -9.73 -12.61 11.63
C LEU A 45 -8.57 -12.28 10.68
N CYS A 46 -8.16 -13.22 9.83
CA CYS A 46 -7.09 -12.96 8.85
C CYS A 46 -7.54 -12.00 7.75
N ILE A 47 -8.81 -12.08 7.34
CA ILE A 47 -9.40 -11.16 6.35
C ILE A 47 -9.48 -9.76 6.94
N GLU A 48 -10.00 -9.60 8.16
CA GLU A 48 -10.04 -8.30 8.86
C GLU A 48 -8.64 -7.67 8.98
N CYS A 49 -7.64 -8.47 9.39
CA CYS A 49 -6.25 -8.00 9.47
C CYS A 49 -5.72 -7.54 8.12
N ARG A 50 -6.04 -8.25 7.04
CA ARG A 50 -5.63 -7.89 5.67
C ARG A 50 -6.26 -6.57 5.25
N GLU A 51 -7.56 -6.40 5.47
CA GLU A 51 -8.29 -5.17 5.13
C GLU A 51 -7.72 -3.95 5.86
N LEU A 52 -7.40 -4.08 7.16
CA LEU A 52 -6.75 -3.02 7.93
C LEU A 52 -5.39 -2.62 7.36
N LEU A 53 -4.60 -3.59 6.89
CA LEU A 53 -3.30 -3.33 6.25
C LEU A 53 -3.46 -2.70 4.86
N GLU A 54 -4.46 -3.12 4.09
CA GLU A 54 -4.74 -2.57 2.77
C GLU A 54 -5.15 -1.09 2.82
N HIS A 55 -5.78 -0.69 3.92
CA HIS A 55 -6.26 0.69 4.16
C HIS A 55 -5.42 1.44 5.20
N GLN A 56 -4.22 0.94 5.53
CA GLN A 56 -3.34 1.63 6.47
C GLN A 56 -2.98 3.01 5.93
N PRO A 57 -3.18 4.09 6.72
CA PRO A 57 -2.75 5.42 6.31
C PRO A 57 -1.23 5.46 6.16
N THR A 58 -0.75 6.24 5.20
CA THR A 58 0.67 6.49 5.03
C THR A 58 1.22 7.29 6.19
N ALA A 59 2.49 7.06 6.57
CA ALA A 59 3.14 7.78 7.67
C ALA A 59 3.16 9.31 7.47
N TYR A 60 3.01 9.76 6.22
CA TYR A 60 2.83 11.15 5.85
C TYR A 60 1.56 11.31 5.01
N ASP A 61 0.93 12.47 5.13
CA ASP A 61 -0.22 12.88 4.32
C ASP A 61 0.27 13.29 2.93
N VAL A 62 -0.08 12.49 1.92
CA VAL A 62 0.36 12.68 0.54
C VAL A 62 -0.06 14.06 0.02
N ASP A 63 -1.27 14.52 0.33
CA ASP A 63 -1.79 15.81 -0.13
C ASP A 63 -1.00 16.96 0.51
N LYS A 64 -0.65 16.85 1.80
CA LYS A 64 0.21 17.83 2.46
C LYS A 64 1.62 17.86 1.88
N VAL A 65 2.19 16.72 1.49
CA VAL A 65 3.51 16.70 0.83
C VAL A 65 3.44 17.39 -0.52
N VAL A 66 2.41 17.10 -1.34
CA VAL A 66 2.19 17.76 -2.62
C VAL A 66 2.00 19.27 -2.45
N GLU A 67 1.23 19.71 -1.45
CA GLU A 67 1.04 21.13 -1.14
C GLU A 67 2.37 21.81 -0.77
N GLN A 68 3.19 21.17 0.07
CA GLN A 68 4.50 21.72 0.46
C GLN A 68 5.47 21.82 -0.72
N LEU A 69 5.48 20.84 -1.62
CA LEU A 69 6.29 20.87 -2.84
C LEU A 69 5.83 21.99 -3.78
N GLY A 70 4.52 22.17 -3.97
CA GLY A 70 3.97 23.28 -4.76
C GLY A 70 4.31 24.67 -4.18
N LYS A 71 4.30 24.82 -2.85
CA LYS A 71 4.76 26.06 -2.19
C LYS A 71 6.24 26.35 -2.45
N LYS A 72 7.10 25.32 -2.49
CA LYS A 72 8.52 25.48 -2.84
C LYS A 72 8.69 25.92 -4.29
N GLN A 73 7.83 25.45 -5.20
CA GLN A 73 7.82 25.89 -6.60
C GLN A 73 7.45 27.38 -6.74
N ASN A 74 6.62 27.94 -5.84
CA ASN A 74 6.22 29.34 -5.94
C ASN A 74 7.14 30.31 -5.18
N ASN A 75 8.10 29.82 -4.39
CA ASN A 75 8.98 30.63 -3.56
C ASN A 75 10.45 30.51 -3.98
N LYS A 76 10.71 30.65 -5.28
CA LYS A 76 12.07 30.57 -5.84
C LYS A 76 12.73 31.94 -5.70
N GLY A 77 13.86 31.99 -5.01
CA GLY A 77 14.67 33.21 -4.86
C GLY A 77 15.44 33.61 -6.14
N PHE A 78 15.11 33.02 -7.29
CA PHE A 78 15.75 33.20 -8.58
C PHE A 78 14.72 32.98 -9.70
N GLY A 79 14.79 33.74 -10.79
CA GLY A 79 13.87 33.64 -11.93
C GLY A 79 14.49 34.09 -13.25
N GLY A 80 13.96 33.60 -14.37
CA GLY A 80 14.41 33.82 -15.74
C GLY A 80 15.66 33.03 -16.13
N THR A 81 16.08 32.03 -15.35
CA THR A 81 17.32 31.27 -15.59
C THR A 81 17.04 29.84 -16.02
N ILE A 82 18.02 29.21 -16.67
CA ILE A 82 17.98 27.77 -16.95
C ILE A 82 17.88 26.96 -15.64
N GLN A 83 18.43 27.47 -14.54
CA GLN A 83 18.33 26.83 -13.22
C GLN A 83 16.90 26.83 -12.69
N GLU A 84 16.11 27.87 -12.96
CA GLU A 84 14.68 27.88 -12.66
C GLU A 84 13.96 26.75 -13.40
N ILE A 85 14.14 26.66 -14.73
CA ILE A 85 13.49 25.64 -15.56
C ILE A 85 13.77 24.22 -15.02
N PHE A 86 15.03 23.89 -14.71
CA PHE A 86 15.37 22.57 -14.16
C PHE A 86 14.83 22.35 -12.74
N TYR A 87 14.75 23.39 -11.92
CA TYR A 87 14.18 23.29 -10.59
C TYR A 87 12.67 23.01 -10.63
N ASP A 88 11.95 23.65 -11.55
CA ASP A 88 10.51 23.46 -11.78
C ASP A 88 10.21 22.04 -12.23
N LEU A 89 10.90 21.58 -13.27
CA LEU A 89 10.78 20.21 -13.78
C LEU A 89 11.12 19.18 -12.68
N GLY A 90 12.14 19.44 -11.86
CA GLY A 90 12.50 18.58 -10.75
C GLY A 90 11.39 18.47 -9.69
N LEU A 91 10.72 19.58 -9.36
CA LEU A 91 9.61 19.59 -8.41
C LEU A 91 8.34 18.95 -8.98
N GLU A 92 8.04 19.17 -10.26
CA GLU A 92 6.94 18.51 -10.95
C GLU A 92 7.11 16.99 -10.95
N ASN A 93 8.29 16.51 -11.33
CA ASN A 93 8.63 15.08 -11.25
C ASN A 93 8.52 14.54 -9.82
N ALA A 94 9.00 15.28 -8.82
CA ALA A 94 8.88 14.86 -7.43
C ALA A 94 7.42 14.75 -6.97
N ILE A 95 6.55 15.68 -7.40
CA ILE A 95 5.10 15.64 -7.11
C ILE A 95 4.47 14.40 -7.77
N GLU A 96 4.82 14.09 -9.01
CA GLU A 96 4.33 12.90 -9.71
C GLU A 96 4.77 11.60 -9.01
N ILE A 97 6.04 11.52 -8.59
CA ILE A 97 6.57 10.38 -7.82
C ILE A 97 5.80 10.21 -6.51
N VAL A 98 5.53 11.29 -5.78
CA VAL A 98 4.80 11.25 -4.50
C VAL A 98 3.35 10.78 -4.72
N LYS A 99 2.67 11.28 -5.75
CA LYS A 99 1.30 10.84 -6.12
C LYS A 99 1.27 9.38 -6.58
N GLY A 100 2.27 8.97 -7.37
CA GLY A 100 2.46 7.59 -7.84
C GLY A 100 2.94 6.63 -6.76
N GLY A 101 3.27 7.16 -5.57
CA GLY A 101 3.71 6.35 -4.46
C GLY A 101 5.10 5.74 -4.64
N GLY A 102 6.00 6.43 -5.32
CA GLY A 102 7.36 5.94 -5.53
C GLY A 102 7.47 4.71 -6.42
N ILE A 103 6.37 4.26 -7.03
CA ILE A 103 6.37 3.18 -8.01
C ILE A 103 6.75 3.79 -9.35
N ASP A 104 7.89 3.37 -9.88
CA ASP A 104 8.32 3.74 -11.23
C ASP A 104 7.34 3.12 -12.23
N GLY A 105 6.85 3.89 -13.22
CA GLY A 105 5.87 3.43 -14.21
C GLY A 105 6.37 2.29 -15.12
N ASN A 106 7.59 1.82 -14.90
CA ASN A 106 8.21 0.69 -15.59
C ASN A 106 7.88 -0.64 -14.87
N THR A 107 6.60 -1.02 -14.83
CA THR A 107 6.22 -2.41 -14.53
C THR A 107 6.40 -3.24 -15.80
N ASN A 108 7.64 -3.54 -16.17
CA ASN A 108 7.91 -4.72 -16.98
C ASN A 108 7.75 -5.94 -16.05
N THR A 109 6.55 -6.51 -16.00
CA THR A 109 6.26 -7.82 -15.41
C THR A 109 5.30 -8.55 -16.33
#